data_AF-A0A7D9CVA4-F1
#
_entry.id   AF-A0A7D9CVA4-F1
#
_cell.length_a   1.000
_cell.length_b   1.000
_cell.length_c   1.000
_cell.angle_alpha   90.00
_cell.angle_beta   90.00
_cell.angle_gamma   90.00
#
_symmetry.space_group_name_H-M   'P 1'
#
loop_
_entity.id
_entity.type
_entity.pdbx_description
1 polymer ?
#
loop_
_entity_poly.entity_id
_entity_poly.type
_entity_poly.pdbx_seq_one_letter_code
_entity_poly.pdbx_strand_id
1 'polypeptide(L)'
;MSTEKIPPALVPPIKFSKIEPSLSRGAYPRPINYPYLETLHLKTMIALVPYPITMETDSSLTQFCIQHNIDLVHIATDKNAKDKGKNRDVPIDHNQVLQVLQILVCAENNPIFIFCNNGGQVSSLVVACLRRIQLWSSVSIYNEFVNFSTTINHNDRAFIENFKAEIKFPKKNERVSWLWNGLSRNITEKHPHLRFATFPDE
;
A
#
# COMPACT_ATOMS: atom_id res chain seq x y z
N MET A 1 -2.05 48.00 1.13
CA MET A 1 -2.01 46.84 0.21
C MET A 1 -1.56 45.64 1.03
N SER A 2 -2.47 44.73 1.35
CA SER A 2 -2.13 43.45 1.98
C SER A 2 -1.39 42.60 0.96
N THR A 3 -0.10 42.35 1.18
CA THR A 3 0.64 41.37 0.38
C THR A 3 0.06 39.99 0.68
N GLU A 4 -0.78 39.47 -0.21
CA GLU A 4 -1.19 38.06 -0.17
C GLU A 4 0.08 37.20 -0.21
N LYS A 5 0.41 36.57 0.92
CA LYS A 5 1.49 35.58 0.97
C LYS A 5 0.96 34.33 0.26
N ILE A 6 1.54 34.00 -0.88
CA ILE A 6 1.29 32.73 -1.56
C ILE A 6 1.61 31.62 -0.55
N PRO A 7 0.67 30.71 -0.25
CA PRO A 7 0.95 29.61 0.66
C PRO A 7 2.09 28.76 0.10
N PRO A 8 2.96 28.20 0.97
CA PRO A 8 4.08 27.40 0.53
C PRO A 8 3.59 26.21 -0.32
N ALA A 9 4.32 25.92 -1.40
CA ALA A 9 3.96 24.83 -2.31
C ALA A 9 4.00 23.49 -1.57
N LEU A 10 2.90 22.73 -1.65
CA LEU A 10 2.85 21.38 -1.10
C LEU A 10 3.53 20.41 -2.06
N VAL A 11 4.50 19.65 -1.57
CA VAL A 11 5.27 18.70 -2.38
C VAL A 11 4.89 17.27 -2.01
N PRO A 12 4.13 16.56 -2.83
CA PRO A 12 3.81 15.16 -2.53
C PRO A 12 5.08 14.28 -2.61
N PRO A 13 5.10 13.12 -1.92
CA PRO A 13 6.17 12.15 -2.10
C PRO A 13 6.33 11.74 -3.57
N ILE A 14 7.55 11.34 -3.96
CA ILE A 14 7.80 10.83 -5.31
C ILE A 14 6.86 9.65 -5.60
N LYS A 15 6.29 9.59 -6.82
CA LYS A 15 5.29 8.58 -7.22
C LYS A 15 4.05 8.53 -6.32
N PHE A 16 3.69 9.66 -5.70
CA PHE A 16 2.43 9.75 -4.99
C PHE A 16 1.26 9.44 -5.92
N SER A 17 0.33 8.61 -5.47
CA SER A 17 -0.96 8.38 -6.13
C SER A 17 -2.00 7.90 -5.13
N LYS A 18 -3.25 8.27 -5.35
CA LYS A 18 -4.39 7.58 -4.74
C LYS A 18 -4.52 6.20 -5.41
N ILE A 19 -4.68 5.16 -4.61
CA ILE A 19 -5.02 3.80 -5.05
C ILE A 19 -6.53 3.62 -4.96
N GLU A 20 -7.11 4.09 -3.85
CA GLU A 20 -8.54 4.13 -3.52
C GLU A 20 -8.84 5.43 -2.72
N PRO A 21 -10.10 5.81 -2.45
CA PRO A 21 -10.43 7.07 -1.79
C PRO A 21 -9.64 7.33 -0.48
N SER A 22 -9.50 6.29 0.35
CA SER A 22 -8.81 6.35 1.65
C SER A 22 -7.43 5.69 1.65
N LEU A 23 -6.89 5.30 0.48
CA LEU A 23 -5.63 4.58 0.36
C LEU A 23 -4.74 5.27 -0.68
N SER A 24 -3.54 5.64 -0.26
CA SER A 24 -2.54 6.28 -1.12
C SER A 24 -1.21 5.55 -1.05
N ARG A 25 -0.38 5.75 -2.07
CA ARG A 25 0.99 5.24 -2.15
C ARG A 25 1.98 6.34 -2.44
N GLY A 26 3.26 6.09 -2.17
CA GLY A 26 4.37 6.93 -2.63
C GLY A 26 5.73 6.35 -2.27
N ALA A 27 6.78 7.11 -2.54
CA ALA A 27 8.12 6.85 -2.05
C ALA A 27 8.29 7.25 -0.59
N TYR A 28 9.42 6.87 0.00
CA TYR A 28 9.79 7.19 1.36
C TYR A 28 9.69 8.71 1.62
N PRO A 29 8.85 9.16 2.56
CA PRO A 29 8.65 10.57 2.85
C PRO A 29 9.91 11.28 3.35
N ARG A 30 10.10 12.52 2.93
CA ARG A 30 11.12 13.43 3.45
C ARG A 30 10.45 14.66 4.07
N PRO A 31 11.15 15.49 4.87
CA PRO A 31 10.55 16.66 5.53
C PRO A 31 9.79 17.60 4.59
N ILE A 32 10.26 17.76 3.35
CA ILE A 32 9.58 18.56 2.31
C ILE A 32 8.17 18.04 1.96
N ASN A 33 7.89 16.76 2.24
CA ASN A 33 6.61 16.12 1.96
C ASN A 33 5.62 16.21 3.11
N TYR A 34 6.07 16.48 4.34
CA TYR A 34 5.21 16.43 5.53
C TYR A 34 4.03 17.40 5.46
N PRO A 35 4.19 18.65 4.98
CA PRO A 35 3.05 19.55 4.82
C PRO A 35 1.97 18.98 3.88
N TYR A 36 2.36 18.24 2.83
CA TYR A 36 1.41 17.59 1.95
C TYR A 36 0.73 16.40 2.63
N LEU A 37 1.50 15.55 3.32
CA LEU A 37 0.97 14.38 4.02
C LEU A 37 0.03 14.75 5.17
N GLU A 38 0.27 15.89 5.83
CA GLU A 38 -0.62 16.45 6.84
C GLU A 38 -2.03 16.70 6.28
N THR A 39 -2.15 17.17 5.05
CA THR A 39 -3.46 17.41 4.39
C THR A 39 -4.26 16.12 4.14
N LEU A 40 -3.61 14.96 4.18
CA LEU A 40 -4.27 13.68 3.98
C LEU A 40 -4.93 13.15 5.25
N HIS A 41 -4.64 13.76 6.41
CA HIS A 41 -5.13 13.35 7.73
C HIS A 41 -4.98 11.85 7.95
N LEU A 42 -3.78 11.34 7.66
CA LEU A 42 -3.48 9.91 7.74
C LEU A 42 -3.71 9.41 9.16
N LYS A 43 -4.25 8.20 9.27
CA LYS A 43 -4.31 7.46 10.53
C LYS A 43 -3.23 6.39 10.59
N THR A 44 -2.86 5.81 9.46
CA THR A 44 -1.86 4.75 9.38
C THR A 44 -0.91 4.97 8.21
N MET A 45 0.38 4.74 8.46
CA MET A 45 1.42 4.68 7.44
C MET A 45 2.06 3.30 7.45
N ILE A 46 2.19 2.67 6.28
CA ILE A 46 2.80 1.34 6.16
C ILE A 46 4.14 1.46 5.42
N ALA A 47 5.22 1.22 6.15
CA ALA A 47 6.59 1.26 5.67
C ALA A 47 7.05 -0.12 5.18
N LEU A 48 7.19 -0.26 3.86
CA LEU A 48 7.70 -1.47 3.20
C LEU A 48 9.20 -1.29 2.91
N VAL A 49 10.03 -1.42 3.94
CA VAL A 49 11.47 -1.16 3.89
C VAL A 49 12.25 -2.19 4.70
N PRO A 50 13.56 -2.41 4.46
CA PRO A 50 14.27 -3.51 5.12
C PRO A 50 14.47 -3.35 6.64
N TYR A 51 14.53 -2.11 7.12
CA TYR A 51 14.84 -1.80 8.52
C TYR A 51 13.74 -0.97 9.17
N PRO A 52 13.49 -1.16 10.47
CA PRO A 52 12.46 -0.40 11.19
C PRO A 52 12.79 1.09 11.24
N ILE A 53 11.73 1.90 11.22
CA ILE A 53 11.79 3.36 11.33
C ILE A 53 11.51 3.72 12.78
N THR A 54 12.55 4.15 13.49
CA THR A 54 12.52 4.47 14.92
C THR A 54 13.10 5.87 15.14
N MET A 55 12.99 6.41 16.35
CA MET A 55 13.64 7.67 16.71
C MET A 55 15.15 7.68 16.46
N GLU A 56 15.81 6.51 16.47
CA GLU A 56 17.25 6.38 16.22
C GLU A 56 17.57 6.33 14.72
N THR A 57 16.74 5.67 13.92
CA THR A 57 17.00 5.48 12.49
C THR A 57 16.44 6.61 11.62
N ASP A 58 15.33 7.23 12.02
CA ASP A 58 14.72 8.38 11.36
C ASP A 58 13.83 9.18 12.33
N SER A 59 14.47 10.00 13.17
CA SER A 59 13.78 10.87 14.13
C SER A 59 12.79 11.81 13.46
N SER A 60 13.03 12.21 12.20
CA SER A 60 12.18 13.16 11.50
C SER A 60 10.82 12.56 11.16
N LEU A 61 10.80 11.39 10.53
CA LEU A 61 9.55 10.72 10.17
C LEU A 61 8.83 10.20 11.42
N THR A 62 9.56 9.64 12.39
CA THR A 62 8.94 9.18 13.65
C THR A 62 8.29 10.33 14.41
N GLN A 63 8.95 11.50 14.50
CA GLN A 63 8.37 12.67 15.16
C GLN A 63 7.12 13.19 14.44
N PHE A 64 7.12 13.19 13.11
CA PHE A 64 5.95 13.54 12.31
C PHE A 64 4.78 12.60 12.63
N CYS A 65 5.00 11.28 12.63
CA CYS A 65 3.95 10.32 12.96
C CYS A 65 3.39 10.54 14.38
N ILE A 66 4.27 10.77 15.37
CA ILE A 66 3.86 11.05 16.76
C ILE A 66 3.01 12.33 16.84
N GLN A 67 3.44 13.41 16.20
CA GLN A 67 2.75 14.71 16.24
C GLN A 67 1.34 14.64 15.65
N HIS A 68 1.16 13.82 14.61
CA HIS A 68 -0.12 13.68 13.91
C HIS A 68 -0.92 12.44 14.31
N ASN A 69 -0.51 11.72 15.37
CA ASN A 69 -1.15 10.50 15.85
C ASN A 69 -1.30 9.42 14.75
N ILE A 70 -0.27 9.27 13.92
CA ILE A 70 -0.22 8.28 12.84
C ILE A 70 0.41 6.99 13.39
N ASP A 71 -0.29 5.88 13.22
CA ASP A 71 0.28 4.56 13.47
C ASP A 71 1.25 4.17 12.34
N LEU A 72 2.53 4.04 12.67
CA LEU A 72 3.59 3.69 11.71
C LEU A 72 3.87 2.19 11.77
N VAL A 73 3.29 1.44 10.84
CA VAL A 73 3.47 0.00 10.73
C VAL A 73 4.66 -0.31 9.82
N HIS A 74 5.64 -1.04 10.35
CA HIS A 74 6.80 -1.50 9.57
C HIS A 74 6.64 -2.95 9.10
N ILE A 75 6.93 -3.20 7.82
CA ILE A 75 6.99 -4.52 7.20
C ILE A 75 8.36 -4.67 6.55
N ALA A 76 9.17 -5.58 7.09
CA ALA A 76 10.56 -5.75 6.71
C ALA A 76 10.71 -6.38 5.30
N THR A 77 11.29 -5.67 4.34
CA THR A 77 11.55 -6.20 2.99
C THR A 77 12.96 -6.77 2.86
N ASP A 78 13.21 -7.61 1.84
CA ASP A 78 14.57 -8.10 1.58
C ASP A 78 15.50 -6.96 1.15
N LYS A 79 16.57 -6.73 1.94
CA LYS A 79 17.61 -5.72 1.65
C LYS A 79 18.51 -6.10 0.48
N ASN A 80 18.63 -7.39 0.17
CA ASN A 80 19.56 -7.90 -0.84
C ASN A 80 18.89 -7.98 -2.23
N ALA A 81 17.57 -7.85 -2.27
CA ALA A 81 16.82 -7.84 -3.52
C ALA A 81 17.27 -6.66 -4.39
N LYS A 82 17.66 -6.97 -5.63
CA LYS A 82 18.12 -5.97 -6.58
C LYS A 82 16.95 -5.08 -7.01
N ASP A 83 17.08 -3.77 -6.87
CA ASP A 83 16.02 -2.83 -7.25
C ASP A 83 15.72 -2.80 -8.77
N LYS A 84 16.65 -3.29 -9.60
CA LYS A 84 16.59 -3.20 -11.07
C LYS A 84 17.21 -4.43 -11.74
N GLY A 85 16.79 -4.67 -12.98
CA GLY A 85 17.35 -5.68 -13.87
C GLY A 85 16.39 -6.84 -14.15
N LYS A 86 16.65 -7.58 -15.23
CA LYS A 86 15.78 -8.69 -15.68
C LYS A 86 15.69 -9.83 -14.65
N ASN A 87 16.78 -10.06 -13.90
CA ASN A 87 16.90 -11.13 -12.92
C ASN A 87 16.80 -10.62 -11.47
N ARG A 88 16.00 -9.56 -11.23
CA ARG A 88 15.72 -9.14 -9.84
C ARG A 88 14.77 -10.12 -9.16
N ASP A 89 15.02 -10.36 -7.89
CA ASP A 89 14.16 -11.20 -7.05
C ASP A 89 12.96 -10.41 -6.52
N VAL A 90 12.04 -11.13 -5.88
CA VAL A 90 10.86 -10.54 -5.25
C VAL A 90 11.27 -10.08 -3.83
N PRO A 91 11.24 -8.77 -3.53
CA PRO A 91 11.75 -8.21 -2.27
C PRO A 91 10.80 -8.36 -1.07
N ILE A 92 9.66 -9.02 -1.23
CA ILE A 92 8.61 -9.16 -0.22
C ILE A 92 7.98 -10.55 -0.35
N ASP A 93 7.69 -11.19 0.78
CA ASP A 93 7.09 -12.52 0.79
C ASP A 93 5.56 -12.50 0.85
N HIS A 94 4.96 -13.68 0.72
CA HIS A 94 3.51 -13.87 0.71
C HIS A 94 2.83 -13.45 2.02
N ASN A 95 3.40 -13.80 3.18
CA ASN A 95 2.84 -13.48 4.50
C ASN A 95 2.89 -11.98 4.78
N GLN A 96 3.97 -11.32 4.37
CA GLN A 96 4.12 -9.88 4.49
C GLN A 96 3.05 -9.14 3.67
N VAL A 97 2.79 -9.59 2.45
CA VAL A 97 1.67 -9.04 1.66
C VAL A 97 0.33 -9.31 2.35
N LEU A 98 0.08 -10.51 2.88
CA LEU A 98 -1.15 -10.80 3.62
C LEU A 98 -1.34 -9.90 4.84
N GLN A 99 -0.28 -9.64 5.60
CA GLN A 99 -0.30 -8.73 6.75
C GLN A 99 -0.70 -7.32 6.31
N VAL A 100 -0.10 -6.80 5.23
CA VAL A 100 -0.46 -5.49 4.70
C VAL A 100 -1.92 -5.46 4.26
N LEU A 101 -2.36 -6.45 3.47
CA LEU A 101 -3.74 -6.49 2.97
C LEU A 101 -4.77 -6.54 4.10
N GLN A 102 -4.51 -7.25 5.20
CA GLN A 102 -5.37 -7.26 6.39
C GLN A 102 -5.56 -5.86 6.98
N ILE A 103 -4.49 -5.05 7.03
CA ILE A 103 -4.56 -3.66 7.49
C ILE A 103 -5.38 -2.82 6.49
N LEU A 104 -5.12 -2.97 5.18
CA LEU A 104 -5.75 -2.15 4.14
C LEU A 104 -7.27 -2.30 4.07
N VAL A 105 -7.79 -3.50 4.34
CA VAL A 105 -9.22 -3.81 4.19
C VAL A 105 -10.05 -3.46 5.42
N CYS A 106 -9.41 -3.09 6.54
CA CYS A 106 -10.06 -2.63 7.76
C CYS A 106 -10.29 -1.12 7.71
N ALA A 107 -11.56 -0.70 7.81
CA ALA A 107 -11.96 0.70 7.72
C ALA A 107 -11.37 1.55 8.84
N GLU A 108 -11.13 0.96 10.01
CA GLU A 108 -10.58 1.66 11.16
C GLU A 108 -9.16 2.16 10.94
N ASN A 109 -8.39 1.61 10.00
CA ASN A 109 -7.02 2.04 9.73
C ASN A 109 -6.93 3.24 8.76
N ASN A 110 -8.06 3.64 8.17
CA ASN A 110 -8.09 4.70 7.16
C ASN A 110 -8.04 6.11 7.78
N PRO A 111 -7.46 7.10 7.06
CA PRO A 111 -6.77 6.99 5.77
C PRO A 111 -5.35 6.41 5.86
N ILE A 112 -4.95 5.63 4.85
CA ILE A 112 -3.67 4.91 4.80
C ILE A 112 -2.74 5.48 3.72
N PHE A 113 -1.45 5.58 4.04
CA PHE A 113 -0.38 5.79 3.07
C PHE A 113 0.65 4.65 3.12
N ILE A 114 0.80 3.91 2.02
CA ILE A 114 1.82 2.87 1.87
C ILE A 114 3.05 3.43 1.15
N PHE A 115 4.25 3.07 1.61
CA PHE A 115 5.46 3.50 0.94
C PHE A 115 6.57 2.47 1.01
N CYS A 116 7.47 2.52 0.03
CA CYS A 116 8.77 1.89 0.07
C CYS A 116 9.84 2.94 -0.31
N ASN A 117 11.12 2.55 -0.33
CA ASN A 117 12.23 3.48 -0.62
C ASN A 117 12.00 4.41 -1.81
N ASN A 118 11.51 3.89 -2.94
CA ASN A 118 11.33 4.63 -4.19
C ASN A 118 9.89 4.60 -4.74
N GLY A 119 8.94 4.09 -3.96
CA GLY A 119 7.54 3.94 -4.36
C GLY A 119 7.32 3.06 -5.59
N GLY A 120 8.28 2.17 -5.91
CA GLY A 120 8.31 1.33 -7.10
C GLY A 120 7.87 -0.11 -6.83
N GLN A 121 8.81 -1.07 -6.97
CA GLN A 121 8.52 -2.51 -7.02
C GLN A 121 7.74 -3.02 -5.81
N VAL A 122 8.25 -2.82 -4.58
CA VAL A 122 7.65 -3.39 -3.37
C VAL A 122 6.21 -2.93 -3.18
N SER A 123 5.97 -1.61 -3.22
CA SER A 123 4.61 -1.07 -3.13
C SER A 123 3.74 -1.55 -4.29
N SER A 124 4.28 -1.67 -5.51
CA SER A 124 3.52 -2.19 -6.65
C SER A 124 3.16 -3.67 -6.51
N LEU A 125 3.99 -4.51 -5.88
CA LEU A 125 3.66 -5.92 -5.61
C LEU A 125 2.49 -6.02 -4.64
N VAL A 126 2.51 -5.26 -3.54
CA VAL A 126 1.39 -5.19 -2.60
C VAL A 126 0.12 -4.72 -3.30
N VAL A 127 0.19 -3.63 -4.08
CA VAL A 127 -0.97 -3.10 -4.81
C VAL A 127 -1.48 -4.10 -5.85
N ALA A 128 -0.61 -4.82 -6.56
CA ALA A 128 -1.04 -5.85 -7.50
C ALA A 128 -1.79 -7.00 -6.80
N CYS A 129 -1.33 -7.43 -5.62
CA CYS A 129 -2.03 -8.40 -4.79
C CYS A 129 -3.36 -7.85 -4.23
N LEU A 130 -3.44 -6.55 -3.94
CA LEU A 130 -4.72 -5.88 -3.63
C LEU A 130 -5.68 -5.94 -4.83
N ARG A 131 -5.21 -5.60 -6.03
CA ARG A 131 -6.03 -5.66 -7.26
C ARG A 131 -6.52 -7.08 -7.56
N ARG A 132 -5.72 -8.09 -7.24
CA ARG A 132 -6.12 -9.51 -7.30
C ARG A 132 -7.33 -9.80 -6.42
N ILE A 133 -7.32 -9.35 -5.16
CA ILE A 133 -8.50 -9.54 -4.29
C ILE A 133 -9.67 -8.66 -4.70
N GLN A 134 -9.43 -7.52 -5.35
CA GLN A 134 -10.47 -6.68 -5.97
C GLN A 134 -10.98 -7.24 -7.30
N LEU A 135 -10.52 -8.41 -7.74
CA LEU A 135 -10.97 -9.13 -8.93
C LEU A 135 -10.66 -8.43 -10.25
N TRP A 136 -9.57 -7.66 -10.30
CA TRP A 136 -9.09 -7.05 -11.53
C TRP A 136 -8.50 -8.10 -12.49
N SER A 137 -8.56 -7.83 -13.79
CA SER A 137 -7.88 -8.66 -14.81
C SER A 137 -6.37 -8.49 -14.71
N SER A 138 -5.61 -9.55 -15.00
CA SER A 138 -4.14 -9.51 -14.96
C SER A 138 -3.55 -8.41 -15.86
N VAL A 139 -4.19 -8.10 -17.00
CA VAL A 139 -3.76 -7.02 -17.90
C VAL A 139 -3.81 -5.67 -17.20
N SER A 140 -4.91 -5.34 -16.52
CA SER A 140 -5.03 -4.08 -15.78
C SER A 140 -4.06 -4.01 -14.61
N ILE A 141 -3.84 -5.13 -13.92
CA ILE A 141 -2.88 -5.23 -12.81
C ILE A 141 -1.46 -4.93 -13.30
N TYR A 142 -1.02 -5.54 -14.39
CA TYR A 142 0.32 -5.33 -14.93
C TYR A 142 0.51 -3.93 -15.49
N ASN A 143 -0.52 -3.34 -16.10
CA ASN A 143 -0.46 -1.96 -16.57
C ASN A 143 -0.27 -0.99 -15.40
N GLU A 144 -1.03 -1.14 -14.31
CA GLU A 144 -0.84 -0.33 -13.11
C GLU A 144 0.54 -0.56 -12.49
N PHE A 145 1.00 -1.81 -12.41
CA PHE A 145 2.30 -2.16 -11.86
C PHE A 145 3.44 -1.42 -12.57
N VAL A 146 3.49 -1.52 -13.90
CA VAL A 146 4.56 -0.95 -14.74
C VAL A 146 4.58 0.57 -14.70
N ASN A 147 3.42 1.24 -14.53
CA ASN A 147 3.36 2.68 -14.37
C ASN A 147 4.20 3.19 -13.18
N PHE A 148 4.32 2.41 -12.10
CA PHE A 148 5.08 2.81 -10.91
C PHE A 148 6.43 2.11 -10.77
N SER A 149 6.55 0.84 -11.18
CA SER A 149 7.80 0.08 -11.09
C SER A 149 8.71 0.27 -12.29
N THR A 150 8.23 0.91 -13.38
CA THR A 150 8.86 1.04 -14.71
C THR A 150 9.03 -0.25 -15.50
N THR A 151 9.26 -1.38 -14.82
CA THR A 151 9.38 -2.71 -15.42
C THR A 151 8.73 -3.78 -14.53
N ILE A 152 8.32 -4.87 -15.16
CA ILE A 152 7.85 -6.09 -14.50
C ILE A 152 8.60 -7.28 -15.11
N ASN A 153 9.24 -8.11 -14.28
CA ASN A 153 9.96 -9.29 -14.76
C ASN A 153 9.15 -10.58 -14.54
N HIS A 154 9.75 -11.73 -14.89
CA HIS A 154 9.11 -13.03 -14.73
C HIS A 154 8.79 -13.33 -13.26
N ASN A 155 9.70 -13.04 -12.33
CA ASN A 155 9.54 -13.30 -10.90
C ASN A 155 8.37 -12.49 -10.31
N ASP A 156 8.26 -11.21 -10.67
CA ASP A 156 7.15 -10.33 -10.26
C ASP A 156 5.81 -10.91 -10.75
N ARG A 157 5.72 -11.33 -12.03
CA ARG A 157 4.50 -11.93 -12.59
C ARG A 157 4.15 -13.23 -11.89
N ALA A 158 5.12 -14.13 -11.73
CA ALA A 158 4.92 -15.41 -11.06
C ALA A 158 4.43 -15.21 -9.63
N PHE A 159 4.96 -14.22 -8.90
CA PHE A 159 4.50 -13.89 -7.56
C PHE A 159 3.04 -13.41 -7.55
N ILE A 160 2.68 -12.46 -8.42
CA ILE A 160 1.31 -11.93 -8.52
C ILE A 160 0.33 -13.04 -8.96
N GLU A 161 0.72 -13.87 -9.93
CA GLU A 161 -0.11 -14.93 -10.49
C GLU A 161 -0.45 -16.00 -9.46
N ASN A 162 0.54 -16.41 -8.68
CA ASN A 162 0.41 -17.47 -7.68
C ASN A 162 -0.07 -16.96 -6.31
N PHE A 163 -0.24 -15.64 -6.14
CA PHE A 163 -0.73 -15.08 -4.89
C PHE A 163 -2.13 -15.62 -4.53
N LYS A 164 -2.22 -16.25 -3.35
CA LYS A 164 -3.46 -16.73 -2.74
C LYS A 164 -3.82 -15.86 -1.54
N ALA A 165 -5.03 -15.31 -1.52
CA ALA A 165 -5.48 -14.46 -0.43
C ALA A 165 -6.08 -15.30 0.71
N GLU A 166 -5.21 -15.75 1.62
CA GLU A 166 -5.59 -16.37 2.90
C GLU A 166 -5.83 -15.30 3.96
N ILE A 167 -6.89 -14.50 3.75
CA ILE A 167 -7.20 -13.33 4.56
C ILE A 167 -8.50 -13.56 5.32
N LYS A 168 -8.51 -13.21 6.61
CA LYS A 168 -9.73 -13.01 7.37
C LYS A 168 -10.24 -11.59 7.14
N PHE A 169 -11.29 -11.45 6.34
CA PHE A 169 -11.85 -10.13 6.08
C PHE A 169 -12.60 -9.59 7.32
N PRO A 170 -12.59 -8.27 7.56
CA PRO A 170 -13.46 -7.65 8.56
C PRO A 170 -14.93 -7.89 8.24
N LYS A 171 -15.79 -7.71 9.26
CA LYS A 171 -17.24 -7.65 9.07
C LYS A 171 -17.60 -6.55 8.08
N LYS A 172 -18.76 -6.65 7.44
CA LYS A 172 -19.16 -5.75 6.35
C LYS A 172 -19.16 -4.26 6.78
N ASN A 173 -19.54 -3.96 8.02
CA ASN A 173 -19.55 -2.62 8.60
C ASN A 173 -18.16 -2.09 8.99
N GLU A 174 -17.20 -2.99 9.23
CA GLU A 174 -15.81 -2.68 9.59
C GLU A 174 -14.87 -2.71 8.37
N ARG A 175 -15.39 -3.12 7.21
CA ARG A 175 -14.63 -3.24 5.96
C ARG A 175 -14.69 -1.94 5.18
N VAL A 176 -13.61 -1.62 4.48
CA VAL A 176 -13.54 -0.48 3.57
C VAL A 176 -14.62 -0.55 2.47
N SER A 177 -15.29 0.58 2.22
CA SER A 177 -16.42 0.66 1.29
C SER A 177 -16.02 0.50 -0.19
N TRP A 178 -14.77 0.79 -0.53
CA TRP A 178 -14.23 0.61 -1.87
C TRP A 178 -13.93 -0.85 -2.21
N LEU A 179 -13.88 -1.75 -1.21
CA LEU A 179 -13.63 -3.17 -1.47
C LEU A 179 -14.92 -3.83 -1.98
N TRP A 180 -14.92 -4.19 -3.26
CA TRP A 180 -16.03 -4.85 -3.98
C TRP A 180 -17.32 -4.03 -4.06
N ASN A 181 -17.19 -2.71 -4.11
CA ASN A 181 -18.34 -1.83 -4.30
C ASN A 181 -19.15 -2.26 -5.54
N GLY A 182 -20.44 -2.54 -5.34
CA GLY A 182 -21.35 -3.01 -6.39
C GLY A 182 -21.33 -4.52 -6.68
N LEU A 183 -20.48 -5.32 -6.02
CA LEU A 183 -20.51 -6.79 -6.17
C LEU A 183 -21.37 -7.45 -5.10
N SER A 184 -22.08 -8.51 -5.49
CA SER A 184 -22.86 -9.31 -4.55
C SER A 184 -21.97 -10.26 -3.74
N ARG A 185 -22.40 -10.57 -2.52
CA ARG A 185 -21.74 -11.52 -1.62
C ARG A 185 -21.49 -12.88 -2.29
N ASN A 186 -22.45 -13.36 -3.08
CA ASN A 186 -22.32 -14.62 -3.80
C ASN A 186 -21.16 -14.62 -4.82
N ILE A 187 -20.89 -13.49 -5.47
CA ILE A 187 -19.74 -13.34 -6.38
C ILE A 187 -18.45 -13.38 -5.57
N THR A 188 -18.35 -12.60 -4.49
CA THR A 188 -17.10 -12.44 -3.73
C THR A 188 -16.72 -13.70 -2.96
N GLU A 189 -17.68 -14.42 -2.37
CA GLU A 189 -17.41 -15.61 -1.57
C GLU A 189 -17.14 -16.87 -2.40
N LYS A 190 -17.73 -16.96 -3.61
CA LYS A 190 -17.52 -18.12 -4.50
C LYS A 190 -16.43 -17.90 -5.54
N HIS A 191 -15.81 -16.73 -5.56
CA HIS A 191 -14.83 -16.40 -6.58
C HIS A 191 -13.61 -17.34 -6.51
N PRO A 192 -13.14 -17.91 -7.64
CA PRO A 192 -12.00 -18.83 -7.63
C PRO A 192 -10.72 -18.28 -6.99
N HIS A 193 -10.48 -16.98 -7.10
CA HIS A 193 -9.31 -16.32 -6.51
C HIS A 193 -9.47 -15.94 -5.02
N LEU A 194 -10.67 -16.10 -4.44
CA LEU A 194 -10.95 -15.82 -3.02
C LEU A 194 -11.28 -17.09 -2.21
N ARG A 195 -11.06 -18.28 -2.78
CA ARG A 195 -11.39 -19.58 -2.16
C ARG A 195 -10.74 -19.84 -0.79
N PHE A 196 -9.65 -19.13 -0.48
CA PHE A 196 -8.90 -19.29 0.78
C PHE A 196 -9.17 -18.15 1.77
N ALA A 197 -10.04 -17.20 1.42
CA ALA A 197 -10.43 -16.14 2.32
C ALA A 197 -11.51 -16.61 3.29
N THR A 198 -11.50 -16.07 4.50
CA THR A 198 -12.56 -16.30 5.49
C THR A 198 -13.37 -15.04 5.67
N PHE A 199 -14.69 -15.22 5.73
CA PHE A 199 -15.67 -14.16 5.95
C PHE A 199 -16.32 -14.42 7.30
N PRO A 200 -16.18 -13.52 8.28
CA PRO A 200 -16.88 -13.65 9.54
C PRO A 200 -18.39 -13.58 9.27
N ASP A 201 -19.15 -14.34 10.05
CA ASP A 201 -20.60 -14.17 10.13
C ASP A 201 -20.90 -12.74 10.60
N GLU A 202 -21.99 -12.17 10.08
CA GLU A 202 -22.36 -10.76 10.25
C GLU A 202 -22.30 -10.28 11.71
#